data_AF-A0A1H4AYR3-F1
#
_entry.id   AF-A0A1H4AYR3-F1
#
_cell.length_a   1.000
_cell.length_b   1.000
_cell.length_c   1.000
_cell.angle_alpha   90.00
_cell.angle_beta   90.00
_cell.angle_gamma   90.00
#
_symmetry.space_group_name_H-M   'P 1'
#
loop_
_entity.id
_entity.type
_entity.pdbx_description
1 polymer ?
#
loop_
_entity_poly.entity_id
_entity_poly.type
_entity_poly.pdbx_seq_one_letter_code
_entity_poly.pdbx_strand_id
1 'polypeptide(L)'
;MKVLFSLLFFFLWLVPSIVYAETIKVTEGEDLQAIIDAAEPGDEIQLAKGVYTGPFVIRESIILQGEKGAKIVGTGEGFVLKVTADDVTVEGLMIEKSGSQNAGISVAGNRVHIKGNTIGDVFNGVEVKEAYAPIIEKNSISSYTDDRHKGFGIYLIDSPHAQVRGNYLSQLQDGVYVSFSNLCQVTGNFIRKARYGVHTMDSTVW
;
A
#
# COMPACT_ATOMS: atom_id res chain seq x y z
N MET A 1 62.30 39.14 4.73
CA MET A 1 61.86 37.78 4.35
C MET A 1 60.83 37.29 5.36
N LYS A 2 59.53 37.55 5.15
CA LYS A 2 58.41 36.89 5.83
C LYS A 2 57.21 36.89 4.88
N VAL A 3 56.96 35.73 4.29
CA VAL A 3 55.83 35.46 3.39
C VAL A 3 54.59 35.28 4.26
N LEU A 4 53.60 36.15 4.11
CA LEU A 4 52.32 36.03 4.82
C LEU A 4 51.42 35.09 4.00
N PHE A 5 51.26 33.86 4.49
CA PHE A 5 50.36 32.85 3.91
C PHE A 5 48.91 33.29 4.14
N SER A 6 48.20 33.67 3.07
CA SER A 6 46.75 33.89 3.11
C SER A 6 46.07 32.53 3.03
N LEU A 7 45.56 32.05 4.17
CA LEU A 7 44.69 30.86 4.26
C LEU A 7 43.29 31.27 3.82
N LEU A 8 42.96 30.96 2.57
CA LEU A 8 41.62 31.11 2.01
C LEU A 8 40.72 30.03 2.64
N PHE A 9 39.97 30.39 3.70
CA PHE A 9 38.94 29.53 4.27
C PHE A 9 37.75 29.45 3.28
N PHE A 10 37.68 28.36 2.51
CA PHE A 10 36.53 28.06 1.65
C PHE A 10 35.40 27.50 2.52
N PHE A 11 34.53 28.37 3.02
CA PHE A 11 33.36 27.99 3.81
C PHE A 11 32.30 27.45 2.85
N LEU A 12 32.25 26.13 2.67
CA LEU A 12 31.22 25.44 1.88
C LEU A 12 29.88 25.56 2.62
N TRP A 13 29.06 26.55 2.25
CA TRP A 13 27.69 26.67 2.74
C TRP A 13 26.86 25.50 2.18
N LEU A 14 26.70 24.44 2.98
CA LEU A 14 25.62 23.48 2.81
C LEU A 14 24.31 24.22 3.08
N VAL A 15 23.69 24.75 2.03
CA VAL A 15 22.32 25.24 2.10
C VAL A 15 21.45 23.98 2.17
N PRO A 16 20.74 23.71 3.28
CA PRO A 16 19.81 22.61 3.31
C PRO A 16 18.72 22.87 2.26
N SER A 17 18.60 21.98 1.27
CA SER A 17 17.47 22.00 0.36
C SER A 17 16.21 21.75 1.19
N ILE A 18 15.32 22.74 1.24
CA ILE A 18 14.01 22.56 1.84
C ILE A 18 13.22 21.70 0.84
N VAL A 19 13.02 20.43 1.17
CA VAL A 19 12.11 19.54 0.44
C VAL A 19 10.70 19.91 0.89
N TYR A 20 9.89 20.46 -0.02
CA TYR A 20 8.48 20.68 0.22
C TYR A 20 7.73 19.47 -0.35
N ALA A 21 6.93 18.81 0.49
CA ALA A 21 5.94 17.85 0.00
C ALA A 21 4.90 18.62 -0.83
N GLU A 22 4.79 18.28 -2.11
CA GLU A 22 3.79 18.86 -3.01
C GLU A 22 2.51 18.00 -3.02
N THR A 23 1.35 18.65 -3.15
CA THR A 23 0.09 17.94 -3.45
C THR A 23 -0.19 18.02 -4.95
N ILE A 24 -0.01 16.89 -5.63
CA ILE A 24 -0.26 16.73 -7.06
C ILE A 24 -1.68 16.21 -7.25
N LYS A 25 -2.55 17.04 -7.83
CA LYS A 25 -3.91 16.64 -8.16
C LYS A 25 -3.94 15.96 -9.53
N VAL A 26 -4.55 14.79 -9.58
CA VAL A 26 -4.69 14.00 -10.79
C VAL A 26 -6.16 13.83 -11.12
N THR A 27 -6.52 14.05 -12.37
CA THR A 27 -7.86 13.87 -12.93
C THR A 27 -7.90 12.65 -13.83
N GLU A 28 -9.11 12.12 -14.04
CA GLU A 28 -9.32 10.98 -14.92
C GLU A 28 -8.82 11.26 -16.34
N GLY A 29 -8.03 10.34 -16.89
CA GLY A 29 -7.44 10.44 -18.23
C GLY A 29 -6.00 10.94 -18.26
N GLU A 30 -5.48 11.48 -17.15
CA GLU A 30 -4.05 11.76 -17.00
C GLU A 30 -3.25 10.47 -16.82
N ASP A 31 -1.97 10.51 -17.20
CA ASP A 31 -1.06 9.37 -17.05
C ASP A 31 -0.61 9.26 -15.59
N LEU A 32 -1.43 8.56 -14.80
CA LEU A 32 -1.16 8.35 -13.38
C LEU A 32 0.17 7.64 -13.12
N GLN A 33 0.61 6.72 -13.99
CA GLN A 33 1.88 6.03 -13.77
C GLN A 33 3.05 7.00 -13.97
N ALA A 34 3.01 7.85 -15.01
CA ALA A 34 4.04 8.86 -15.21
C ALA A 34 4.09 9.87 -14.05
N ILE A 35 2.95 10.23 -13.47
CA ILE A 35 2.88 11.12 -12.29
C ILE A 35 3.46 10.42 -11.05
N ILE A 36 3.13 9.15 -10.82
CA ILE A 36 3.72 8.36 -9.71
C ILE A 36 5.24 8.24 -9.87
N ASP A 37 5.73 8.01 -11.09
CA ASP A 37 7.16 7.84 -11.34
C ASP A 37 7.94 9.17 -11.28
N ALA A 38 7.26 10.31 -11.37
CA ALA A 38 7.86 11.65 -11.29
C ALA A 38 7.78 12.29 -9.90
N ALA A 39 6.99 11.72 -8.99
CA ALA A 39 6.79 12.25 -7.65
C ALA A 39 8.07 12.12 -6.79
N GLU A 40 8.30 13.10 -5.92
CA GLU A 40 9.41 13.09 -4.98
C GLU A 40 8.99 12.44 -3.64
N PRO A 41 9.93 11.88 -2.86
CA PRO A 41 9.64 11.37 -1.53
C PRO A 41 8.97 12.43 -0.63
N GLY A 42 7.80 12.10 -0.10
CA GLY A 42 6.97 12.97 0.72
C GLY A 42 5.78 13.57 0.00
N ASP A 43 5.73 13.52 -1.34
CA ASP A 43 4.62 14.06 -2.11
C ASP A 43 3.30 13.34 -1.86
N GLU A 44 2.20 14.08 -2.06
CA GLU A 44 0.83 13.58 -2.03
C GLU A 44 0.23 13.62 -3.43
N ILE A 45 -0.09 12.45 -3.97
CA ILE A 45 -0.84 12.30 -5.22
C ILE A 45 -2.31 12.12 -4.85
N GLN A 46 -3.13 13.12 -5.18
CA GLN A 46 -4.56 13.15 -4.91
C GLN A 46 -5.35 12.84 -6.19
N LEU A 47 -5.98 11.67 -6.23
CA LEU A 47 -6.85 11.26 -7.34
C LEU A 47 -8.23 11.88 -7.16
N ALA A 48 -8.61 12.75 -8.09
CA ALA A 48 -9.98 13.21 -8.22
C ALA A 48 -10.92 12.03 -8.53
N LYS A 49 -12.20 12.22 -8.28
CA LYS A 49 -13.25 11.25 -8.66
C LYS A 49 -13.09 10.86 -10.15
N GLY A 50 -13.01 9.55 -10.40
CA GLY A 50 -12.82 9.01 -11.74
C GLY A 50 -12.34 7.56 -11.71
N VAL A 51 -12.16 6.97 -12.89
CA VAL A 51 -11.64 5.61 -13.05
C VAL A 51 -10.23 5.64 -13.63
N TYR A 52 -9.28 5.08 -12.89
CA TYR A 52 -7.88 4.94 -13.28
C TYR A 52 -7.63 3.46 -13.59
N THR A 53 -7.35 3.15 -14.84
CA THR A 53 -7.11 1.75 -15.26
C THR A 53 -5.66 1.39 -15.03
N GLY A 54 -5.41 0.48 -14.10
CA GLY A 54 -4.08 -0.01 -13.76
C GLY A 54 -3.60 -1.18 -14.64
N PRO A 55 -2.54 -1.90 -14.22
CA PRO A 55 -1.93 -1.84 -12.90
C PRO A 55 -1.04 -0.61 -12.68
N PHE A 56 -0.88 -0.20 -11.42
CA PHE A 56 0.07 0.85 -11.03
C PHE A 56 1.13 0.32 -10.06
N VAL A 57 2.33 0.91 -10.11
CA VAL A 57 3.43 0.57 -9.21
C VAL A 57 3.99 1.83 -8.55
N ILE A 58 3.97 1.85 -7.21
CA ILE A 58 4.53 2.93 -6.38
C ILE A 58 5.96 2.55 -5.97
N ARG A 59 6.92 3.33 -6.45
CA ARG A 59 8.37 3.14 -6.22
C ARG A 59 9.02 4.21 -5.35
N GLU A 60 8.27 5.26 -5.03
CA GLU A 60 8.71 6.36 -4.17
C GLU A 60 7.86 6.43 -2.91
N SER A 61 8.44 7.00 -1.84
CA SER A 61 7.77 7.17 -0.54
C SER A 61 6.75 8.31 -0.60
N ILE A 62 5.55 8.02 -1.10
CA ILE A 62 4.48 9.01 -1.33
C ILE A 62 3.18 8.67 -0.58
N ILE A 63 2.26 9.62 -0.57
CA ILE A 63 0.86 9.40 -0.21
C ILE A 63 0.05 9.32 -1.50
N LEU A 64 -0.62 8.20 -1.75
CA LEU A 64 -1.63 8.07 -2.80
C LEU A 64 -3.03 8.11 -2.18
N GLN A 65 -3.72 9.24 -2.36
CA GLN A 65 -5.03 9.50 -1.76
C GLN A 65 -6.12 9.57 -2.84
N GLY A 66 -7.24 8.88 -2.60
CA GLY A 66 -8.45 9.01 -3.41
C GLY A 66 -9.47 9.98 -2.82
N GLU A 67 -9.96 10.91 -3.64
CA GLU A 67 -11.22 11.59 -3.33
C GLU A 67 -12.40 10.61 -3.42
N LYS A 68 -13.55 10.99 -2.83
CA LYS A 68 -14.75 10.15 -2.85
C LYS A 68 -15.17 9.81 -4.29
N GLY A 69 -15.01 8.54 -4.64
CA GLY A 69 -15.35 8.00 -5.97
C GLY A 69 -14.16 7.87 -6.92
N ALA A 70 -12.93 8.10 -6.46
CA ALA A 70 -11.73 7.69 -7.16
C ALA A 70 -11.59 6.16 -7.10
N LYS A 71 -11.45 5.53 -8.26
CA LYS A 71 -11.37 4.07 -8.40
C LYS A 71 -10.16 3.67 -9.23
N ILE A 72 -9.38 2.71 -8.74
CA ILE A 72 -8.36 2.01 -9.51
C ILE A 72 -8.94 0.65 -9.94
N VAL A 73 -8.99 0.40 -11.25
CA VAL A 73 -9.51 -0.84 -11.82
C VAL A 73 -8.38 -1.59 -12.51
N GLY A 74 -8.13 -2.82 -12.08
CA GLY A 74 -7.17 -3.70 -12.74
C GLY A 74 -7.68 -4.26 -14.06
N THR A 75 -6.82 -5.00 -14.75
CA THR A 75 -7.17 -5.63 -16.03
C THR A 75 -7.94 -6.93 -15.85
N GLY A 76 -7.99 -7.50 -14.64
CA GLY A 76 -8.41 -8.88 -14.38
C GLY A 76 -7.24 -9.88 -14.44
N GLU A 77 -6.01 -9.38 -14.55
CA GLU A 77 -4.76 -10.13 -14.51
C GLU A 77 -3.79 -9.43 -13.56
N GLY A 78 -2.99 -10.18 -12.80
CA GLY A 78 -2.01 -9.59 -11.89
C GLY A 78 -2.62 -8.81 -10.73
N PHE A 79 -1.79 -8.03 -10.04
CA PHE A 79 -2.22 -7.11 -8.98
C PHE A 79 -2.83 -5.83 -9.57
N VAL A 80 -3.63 -5.10 -8.79
CA VAL A 80 -4.19 -3.81 -9.23
C VAL A 80 -3.24 -2.65 -8.90
N LEU A 81 -2.71 -2.64 -7.68
CA LEU A 81 -1.72 -1.69 -7.20
C LEU A 81 -0.58 -2.46 -6.53
N LYS A 82 0.67 -2.13 -6.87
CA LYS A 82 1.85 -2.67 -6.19
C LYS A 82 2.64 -1.56 -5.51
N VAL A 83 2.97 -1.76 -4.26
CA VAL A 83 3.76 -0.84 -3.44
C VAL A 83 5.09 -1.49 -3.13
N THR A 84 6.17 -0.97 -3.71
CA THR A 84 7.54 -1.47 -3.47
C THR A 84 8.38 -0.54 -2.61
N ALA A 85 7.99 0.73 -2.48
CA ALA A 85 8.67 1.68 -1.63
C ALA A 85 8.25 1.59 -0.16
N ASP A 86 9.19 1.93 0.70
CA ASP A 86 8.95 2.15 2.12
C ASP A 86 8.10 3.41 2.35
N ASP A 87 7.46 3.47 3.52
CA ASP A 87 6.79 4.67 4.05
C ASP A 87 5.66 5.23 3.16
N VAL A 88 5.11 4.40 2.27
CA VAL A 88 3.97 4.75 1.41
C VAL A 88 2.64 4.71 2.18
N THR A 89 1.78 5.69 1.95
CA THR A 89 0.37 5.62 2.36
C THR A 89 -0.54 5.46 1.16
N VAL A 90 -1.48 4.53 1.22
CA VAL A 90 -2.56 4.36 0.24
C VAL A 90 -3.89 4.51 0.95
N GLU A 91 -4.67 5.54 0.62
CA GLU A 91 -5.91 5.82 1.34
C GLU A 91 -7.08 6.33 0.50
N GLY A 92 -8.30 6.01 0.96
CA GLY A 92 -9.55 6.55 0.41
C GLY A 92 -9.94 6.02 -0.98
N LEU A 93 -9.26 5.00 -1.50
CA LEU A 93 -9.49 4.49 -2.86
C LEU A 93 -10.51 3.35 -2.91
N MET A 94 -11.18 3.22 -4.05
CA MET A 94 -11.83 1.98 -4.46
C MET A 94 -10.88 1.18 -5.34
N ILE A 95 -10.64 -0.10 -5.04
CA ILE A 95 -9.71 -0.96 -5.77
C ILE A 95 -10.41 -2.25 -6.16
N GLU A 96 -10.42 -2.56 -7.47
CA GLU A 96 -11.19 -3.68 -8.02
C GLU A 96 -10.47 -4.40 -9.16
N LYS A 97 -10.92 -5.63 -9.46
CA LYS A 97 -10.58 -6.40 -10.66
C LYS A 97 -9.12 -6.87 -10.74
N SER A 98 -8.65 -7.53 -9.68
CA SER A 98 -7.37 -8.25 -9.71
C SER A 98 -7.47 -9.54 -10.54
N GLY A 99 -6.32 -10.09 -10.91
CA GLY A 99 -6.19 -11.47 -11.36
C GLY A 99 -6.54 -12.49 -10.27
N SER A 100 -6.82 -13.70 -10.72
CA SER A 100 -6.89 -14.87 -9.84
C SER A 100 -5.52 -15.11 -9.21
N GLN A 101 -5.48 -15.49 -7.93
CA GLN A 101 -4.24 -15.66 -7.17
C GLN A 101 -3.38 -14.38 -7.01
N ASN A 102 -3.96 -13.20 -7.27
CA ASN A 102 -3.29 -11.91 -7.07
C ASN A 102 -4.08 -11.01 -6.12
N ALA A 103 -3.43 -9.96 -5.62
CA ALA A 103 -4.05 -9.03 -4.69
C ALA A 103 -4.60 -7.77 -5.36
N GLY A 104 -5.60 -7.14 -4.74
CA GLY A 104 -5.94 -5.75 -5.03
C GLY A 104 -4.73 -4.84 -4.78
N ILE A 105 -4.16 -4.94 -3.57
CA ILE A 105 -2.90 -4.25 -3.23
C ILE A 105 -1.84 -5.28 -2.87
N SER A 106 -0.72 -5.29 -3.59
CA SER A 106 0.47 -6.07 -3.26
C SER A 106 1.53 -5.16 -2.64
N VAL A 107 2.08 -5.52 -1.49
CA VAL A 107 3.03 -4.71 -0.71
C VAL A 107 4.32 -5.48 -0.49
N ALA A 108 5.44 -4.85 -0.83
CA ALA A 108 6.79 -5.31 -0.54
C ALA A 108 7.65 -4.25 0.18
N GLY A 109 7.16 -3.01 0.33
CA GLY A 109 7.84 -1.95 1.07
C GLY A 109 7.52 -1.97 2.57
N ASN A 110 8.45 -1.48 3.38
CA ASN A 110 8.33 -1.42 4.84
C ASN A 110 7.47 -0.23 5.28
N ARG A 111 6.84 -0.35 6.45
CA ARG A 111 6.07 0.74 7.11
C ARG A 111 4.96 1.32 6.22
N VAL A 112 4.47 0.53 5.26
CA VAL A 112 3.37 0.92 4.37
C VAL A 112 2.07 1.00 5.15
N HIS A 113 1.29 2.04 4.89
CA HIS A 113 0.02 2.31 5.53
C HIS A 113 -1.13 2.23 4.52
N ILE A 114 -1.96 1.18 4.65
CA ILE A 114 -3.15 0.97 3.83
C ILE A 114 -4.38 1.33 4.66
N LYS A 115 -5.05 2.44 4.35
CA LYS A 115 -6.09 3.00 5.22
C LYS A 115 -7.36 3.43 4.51
N GLY A 116 -8.52 3.04 5.05
CA GLY A 116 -9.80 3.61 4.62
C GLY A 116 -10.18 3.28 3.17
N ASN A 117 -9.59 2.24 2.58
CA ASN A 117 -9.87 1.83 1.21
C ASN A 117 -11.07 0.88 1.16
N THR A 118 -11.75 0.85 0.02
CA THR A 118 -12.75 -0.16 -0.32
C THR A 118 -12.18 -1.08 -1.39
N ILE A 119 -11.95 -2.34 -1.05
CA ILE A 119 -11.29 -3.32 -1.92
C ILE A 119 -12.28 -4.47 -2.19
N GLY A 120 -12.65 -4.68 -3.45
CA GLY A 120 -13.71 -5.62 -3.83
C GLY A 120 -13.46 -6.22 -5.21
N ASP A 121 -14.12 -7.35 -5.53
CA ASP A 121 -13.89 -8.06 -6.81
C ASP A 121 -12.40 -8.36 -7.08
N VAL A 122 -11.71 -8.83 -6.04
CA VAL A 122 -10.30 -9.24 -6.07
C VAL A 122 -10.14 -10.65 -5.50
N PHE A 123 -9.03 -11.33 -5.81
CA PHE A 123 -8.73 -12.61 -5.19
C PHE A 123 -8.27 -12.40 -3.74
N ASN A 124 -7.07 -11.85 -3.54
CA ASN A 124 -6.62 -11.35 -2.23
C ASN A 124 -6.95 -9.85 -2.09
N GLY A 125 -7.33 -9.39 -0.90
CA GLY A 125 -7.54 -7.95 -0.66
C GLY A 125 -6.22 -7.18 -0.63
N VAL A 126 -5.48 -7.38 0.45
CA VAL A 126 -4.12 -6.86 0.64
C VAL A 126 -3.18 -8.05 0.87
N GLU A 127 -2.13 -8.13 0.07
CA GLU A 127 -1.04 -9.08 0.27
C GLU A 127 0.21 -8.30 0.66
N VAL A 128 0.84 -8.69 1.75
CA VAL A 128 2.12 -8.15 2.21
C VAL A 128 3.13 -9.28 2.24
N LYS A 129 4.25 -9.08 1.56
CA LYS A 129 5.30 -10.08 1.42
C LYS A 129 6.66 -9.47 1.75
N GLU A 130 7.38 -10.09 2.67
CA GLU A 130 8.77 -9.74 3.00
C GLU A 130 8.92 -8.26 3.40
N ALA A 131 7.97 -7.74 4.20
CA ALA A 131 7.91 -6.32 4.56
C ALA A 131 7.64 -6.09 6.05
N TYR A 132 8.36 -5.12 6.63
CA TYR A 132 8.34 -4.83 8.05
C TYR A 132 7.24 -3.83 8.46
N ALA A 133 6.52 -4.14 9.53
CA ALA A 133 5.57 -3.25 10.22
C ALA A 133 4.54 -2.53 9.32
N PRO A 134 3.85 -3.22 8.40
CA PRO A 134 2.73 -2.61 7.68
C PRO A 134 1.58 -2.27 8.64
N ILE A 135 0.85 -1.19 8.35
CA ILE A 135 -0.39 -0.84 9.05
C ILE A 135 -1.53 -0.95 8.04
N ILE A 136 -2.49 -1.83 8.33
CA ILE A 136 -3.67 -2.05 7.49
C ILE A 136 -4.89 -1.74 8.35
N GLU A 137 -5.48 -0.56 8.16
CA GLU A 137 -6.54 -0.09 9.05
C GLU A 137 -7.78 0.47 8.35
N LYS A 138 -8.94 0.24 8.97
CA LYS A 138 -10.22 0.86 8.56
C LYS A 138 -10.60 0.60 7.09
N ASN A 139 -10.09 -0.48 6.49
CA ASN A 139 -10.45 -0.87 5.13
C ASN A 139 -11.72 -1.73 5.13
N SER A 140 -12.49 -1.66 4.06
CA SER A 140 -13.57 -2.59 3.75
C SER A 140 -13.12 -3.52 2.63
N ILE A 141 -12.99 -4.82 2.91
CA ILE A 141 -12.39 -5.78 1.98
C ILE A 141 -13.33 -6.97 1.75
N SER A 142 -13.51 -7.32 0.48
CA SER A 142 -14.20 -8.53 0.04
C SER A 142 -13.58 -9.12 -1.20
N SER A 143 -13.72 -10.44 -1.40
CA SER A 143 -13.34 -11.09 -2.64
C SER A 143 -14.47 -11.01 -3.68
N TYR A 144 -14.42 -11.88 -4.67
CA TYR A 144 -15.49 -12.11 -5.65
C TYR A 144 -16.84 -12.39 -4.97
N THR A 145 -17.93 -11.94 -5.58
CA THR A 145 -19.30 -12.17 -5.07
C THR A 145 -19.94 -13.44 -5.58
N ASP A 146 -19.32 -14.11 -6.54
CA ASP A 146 -19.81 -15.35 -7.17
C ASP A 146 -19.18 -16.61 -6.53
N ASP A 147 -19.40 -17.77 -7.14
CA ASP A 147 -18.96 -19.07 -6.63
C ASP A 147 -17.48 -19.40 -6.94
N ARG A 148 -16.71 -18.46 -7.52
CA ARG A 148 -15.27 -18.66 -7.71
C ARG A 148 -14.57 -18.92 -6.38
N HIS A 149 -13.43 -19.61 -6.49
CA HIS A 149 -12.51 -19.71 -5.38
C HIS A 149 -12.06 -18.31 -4.96
N LYS A 150 -12.18 -18.02 -3.67
CA LYS A 150 -11.89 -16.72 -3.07
C LYS A 150 -10.51 -16.76 -2.43
N GLY A 151 -9.84 -15.61 -2.37
CA GLY A 151 -8.57 -15.49 -1.65
C GLY A 151 -8.77 -14.96 -0.23
N PHE A 152 -7.70 -14.46 0.34
CA PHE A 152 -7.65 -13.94 1.70
C PHE A 152 -7.96 -12.45 1.74
N GLY A 153 -8.58 -11.98 2.83
CA GLY A 153 -8.80 -10.54 3.01
C GLY A 153 -7.47 -9.80 3.13
N ILE A 154 -6.66 -10.23 4.08
CA ILE A 154 -5.31 -9.74 4.32
C ILE A 154 -4.39 -10.94 4.44
N TYR A 155 -3.34 -11.00 3.61
CA TYR A 155 -2.34 -12.05 3.62
C TYR A 155 -0.98 -11.48 4.00
N LEU A 156 -0.43 -11.91 5.13
CA LEU A 156 0.88 -11.51 5.64
C LEU A 156 1.84 -12.69 5.47
N ILE A 157 2.93 -12.46 4.74
CA ILE A 157 3.96 -13.46 4.44
C ILE A 157 5.30 -12.85 4.84
N ASP A 158 5.98 -13.44 5.82
CA ASP A 158 7.25 -12.91 6.32
C ASP A 158 7.20 -11.40 6.59
N SER A 159 6.15 -11.00 7.33
CA SER A 159 5.77 -9.60 7.53
C SER A 159 5.64 -9.28 9.02
N PRO A 160 6.78 -9.21 9.74
CA PRO A 160 6.78 -9.07 11.18
C PRO A 160 6.25 -7.69 11.60
N HIS A 161 5.75 -7.59 12.85
CA HIS A 161 5.22 -6.36 13.44
C HIS A 161 4.01 -5.75 12.72
N ALA A 162 3.37 -6.48 11.81
CA ALA A 162 2.17 -6.01 11.11
C ALA A 162 1.03 -5.64 12.09
N GLN A 163 0.36 -4.53 11.82
CA GLN A 163 -0.82 -4.09 12.55
C GLN A 163 -2.05 -4.12 11.65
N VAL A 164 -2.97 -5.05 11.91
CA VAL A 164 -4.24 -5.19 11.19
C VAL A 164 -5.36 -4.78 12.12
N ARG A 165 -5.94 -3.59 11.92
CA ARG A 165 -6.91 -3.04 12.90
C ARG A 165 -8.12 -2.33 12.32
N GLY A 166 -9.28 -2.53 12.95
CA GLY A 166 -10.51 -1.81 12.59
C GLY A 166 -11.03 -2.07 11.17
N ASN A 167 -10.60 -3.16 10.52
CA ASN A 167 -11.04 -3.50 9.16
C ASN A 167 -12.37 -4.25 9.19
N TYR A 168 -13.11 -4.11 8.10
CA TYR A 168 -14.33 -4.87 7.83
C TYR A 168 -14.06 -5.86 6.68
N LEU A 169 -14.01 -7.16 7.00
CA LEU A 169 -13.64 -8.21 6.07
C LEU A 169 -14.82 -9.15 5.84
N SER A 170 -15.20 -9.40 4.58
CA SER A 170 -16.29 -10.34 4.31
C SER A 170 -16.25 -11.01 2.94
N GLN A 171 -16.86 -12.20 2.82
CA GLN A 171 -16.87 -12.97 1.56
C GLN A 171 -15.46 -13.29 1.09
N LEU A 172 -14.73 -14.02 1.92
CA LEU A 172 -13.33 -14.36 1.72
C LEU A 172 -13.16 -15.85 1.95
N GLN A 173 -12.05 -16.43 1.51
CA GLN A 173 -11.65 -17.74 2.01
C GLN A 173 -11.26 -17.62 3.48
N ASP A 174 -10.24 -16.85 3.82
CA ASP A 174 -9.85 -16.53 5.19
C ASP A 174 -9.78 -15.00 5.37
N GLY A 175 -10.06 -14.50 6.57
CA GLY A 175 -10.06 -13.06 6.87
C GLY A 175 -8.65 -12.49 6.88
N VAL A 176 -7.91 -12.76 7.95
CA VAL A 176 -6.49 -12.42 8.07
C VAL A 176 -5.68 -13.71 8.11
N TYR A 177 -4.83 -13.93 7.12
CA TYR A 177 -3.89 -15.04 7.06
C TYR A 177 -2.50 -14.51 7.40
N VAL A 178 -1.89 -15.05 8.46
CA VAL A 178 -0.53 -14.71 8.89
C VAL A 178 0.36 -15.93 8.68
N SER A 179 1.46 -15.79 7.94
CA SER A 179 2.40 -16.86 7.62
C SER A 179 3.83 -16.38 7.83
N PHE A 180 4.66 -17.15 8.56
CA PHE A 180 6.08 -16.84 8.82
C PHE A 180 6.31 -15.43 9.40
N SER A 181 5.32 -14.89 10.12
CA SER A 181 5.35 -13.51 10.61
C SER A 181 5.19 -13.47 12.13
N ASN A 182 6.09 -12.77 12.83
CA ASN A 182 6.07 -12.66 14.28
C ASN A 182 5.62 -11.25 14.74
N LEU A 183 5.19 -11.16 16.00
CA LEU A 183 4.83 -9.89 16.66
C LEU A 183 3.71 -9.09 15.94
N CYS A 184 2.89 -9.75 15.12
CA CYS A 184 1.73 -9.15 14.47
C CYS A 184 0.59 -8.90 15.47
N GLN A 185 -0.17 -7.84 15.26
CA GLN A 185 -1.36 -7.48 16.03
C GLN A 185 -2.58 -7.47 15.12
N VAL A 186 -3.61 -8.24 15.47
CA VAL A 186 -4.90 -8.26 14.78
C VAL A 186 -5.99 -7.83 15.76
N THR A 187 -6.46 -6.59 15.67
CA THR A 187 -7.27 -5.96 16.74
C THR A 187 -8.48 -5.21 16.22
N GLY A 188 -9.66 -5.47 16.81
CA GLY A 188 -10.87 -4.69 16.53
C GLY A 188 -11.38 -4.82 15.09
N ASN A 189 -11.05 -5.91 14.39
CA ASN A 189 -11.56 -6.20 13.05
C ASN A 189 -12.92 -6.89 13.12
N PHE A 190 -13.81 -6.59 12.18
CA PHE A 190 -15.07 -7.29 12.00
C PHE A 190 -14.96 -8.23 10.80
N ILE A 191 -15.01 -9.54 11.04
CA ILE A 191 -14.78 -10.56 10.00
C ILE A 191 -15.97 -11.51 9.94
N ARG A 192 -16.60 -11.64 8.77
CA ARG A 192 -17.75 -12.54 8.57
C ARG A 192 -17.70 -13.26 7.23
N LYS A 193 -18.39 -14.39 7.10
CA LYS A 193 -18.45 -15.15 5.83
C LYS A 193 -17.04 -15.45 5.28
N ALA A 194 -16.20 -15.96 6.17
CA ALA A 194 -14.89 -16.52 5.88
C ALA A 194 -14.80 -17.89 6.58
N ARG A 195 -13.99 -18.80 6.05
CA ARG A 195 -13.71 -20.11 6.66
C ARG A 195 -13.02 -19.93 8.02
N TYR A 196 -11.97 -19.12 8.05
CA TYR A 196 -11.33 -18.68 9.29
C TYR A 196 -11.34 -17.15 9.37
N GLY A 197 -11.67 -16.60 10.53
CA GLY A 197 -11.58 -15.16 10.77
C GLY A 197 -10.12 -14.70 10.78
N VAL A 198 -9.32 -15.36 11.62
CA VAL A 198 -7.85 -15.20 11.67
C VAL A 198 -7.24 -16.59 11.57
N HIS A 199 -6.26 -16.74 10.68
CA HIS A 199 -5.52 -17.97 10.43
C HIS A 199 -4.04 -17.67 10.58
N THR A 200 -3.36 -18.39 11.47
CA THR A 200 -1.91 -18.26 11.68
C THR A 200 -1.21 -19.56 11.31
N MET A 201 -0.19 -19.46 10.46
CA MET A 201 0.79 -20.49 10.14
C MET A 201 2.15 -20.00 10.59
N ASP A 202 2.94 -20.87 11.22
CA ASP A 202 4.36 -20.69 11.58
C ASP A 202 4.78 -19.27 12.00
N SER A 203 5.00 -19.05 13.29
CA SER A 203 5.47 -17.74 13.82
C SER A 203 6.99 -17.66 13.98
N THR A 204 7.72 -18.67 13.53
CA THR A 204 9.18 -18.74 13.52
C THR A 204 9.74 -18.10 12.26
N VAL A 205 10.52 -17.04 12.43
CA VAL A 205 11.48 -16.53 11.45
C VAL A 205 12.80 -17.29 11.63
N TRP A 206 13.40 -17.76 10.53
CA TRP A 206 14.68 -18.48 10.54
C TRP A 206 15.86 -17.54 10.64
#